data_AF-A0A962W8D6-F1
#
_entry.id   AF-A0A962W8D6-F1
#
_cell.length_a   1.000
_cell.length_b   1.000
_cell.length_c   1.000
_cell.angle_alpha   90.00
_cell.angle_beta   90.00
_cell.angle_gamma   90.00
#
_symmetry.space_group_name_H-M   'P 1'
#
loop_
_entity.id
_entity.type
_entity.pdbx_description
1 polymer ?
#
loop_
_entity_poly.entity_id
_entity_poly.type
_entity_poly.pdbx_seq_one_letter_code
_entity_poly.pdbx_strand_id
1 'polypeptide(L)'
;MESSVAERMLAFPANLSPEAALVRDALLQRGLETPMIPNGLSRDEKFRRISAAFTDITRTLGLDLRDDSLCDTPQRIARMYVDEIFSGLDYSKFPKISVIENKMGVEEMVQVDAIDLVST
;
A
#
# COMPACT_ATOMS: atom_id res chain seq x y z
N MET A 1 24.05 23.19 -13.46
CA MET A 1 22.60 23.45 -13.43
C MET A 1 21.89 22.20 -13.90
N GLU A 2 21.75 21.19 -13.05
CA GLU A 2 20.85 20.04 -13.22
C GLU A 2 20.74 19.32 -11.85
N SER A 3 20.00 19.90 -10.91
CA SER A 3 19.74 19.21 -9.63
C SER A 3 18.41 19.62 -8.98
N SER A 4 17.37 19.91 -9.77
CA SER A 4 16.09 20.38 -9.22
C SER A 4 14.86 19.57 -9.66
N VAL A 5 15.04 18.35 -10.18
CA VAL A 5 13.90 17.53 -10.65
C VAL A 5 13.57 16.37 -9.70
N ALA A 6 14.50 15.93 -8.85
CA ALA A 6 14.28 14.80 -7.94
C ALA A 6 13.45 15.14 -6.69
N GLU A 7 13.35 16.41 -6.29
CA GLU A 7 12.70 16.80 -5.02
C GLU A 7 11.17 16.93 -5.09
N ARG A 8 10.54 16.70 -6.26
CA ARG A 8 9.10 16.93 -6.43
C ARG A 8 8.23 15.68 -6.48
N MET A 9 8.75 14.52 -6.10
CA MET A 9 8.01 13.27 -6.24
C MET A 9 7.89 12.55 -4.90
N LEU A 10 6.62 12.31 -4.54
CA LEU A 10 6.10 11.50 -3.44
C LEU A 10 5.84 12.29 -2.14
N ALA A 11 4.60 12.74 -1.99
CA ALA A 11 4.06 13.16 -0.69
C ALA A 11 3.84 11.91 0.16
N PHE A 12 4.89 11.50 0.89
CA PHE A 12 4.79 10.44 1.89
C PHE A 12 4.36 11.01 3.24
N PRO A 13 3.70 10.20 4.09
CA PRO A 13 3.36 10.62 5.44
C PRO A 13 4.63 11.05 6.20
N ALA A 14 4.54 12.15 6.94
CA ALA A 14 5.68 12.81 7.58
C ALA A 14 6.40 11.96 8.64
N ASN A 15 5.79 10.86 9.10
CA ASN A 15 6.31 9.99 10.15
C ASN A 15 6.47 8.55 9.64
N LEU A 16 7.49 8.31 8.82
CA LEU A 16 7.93 6.95 8.48
C LEU A 16 8.86 6.42 9.57
N SER A 17 8.84 5.10 9.81
CA SER A 17 9.88 4.48 10.63
C SER A 17 11.23 4.59 9.91
N PRO A 18 12.36 4.62 10.64
CA PRO A 18 13.69 4.63 10.04
C PRO A 18 13.88 3.47 9.06
N GLU A 19 13.39 2.28 9.39
CA GLU A 19 13.49 1.08 8.57
C GLU A 19 12.65 1.20 7.29
N ALA A 20 11.42 1.72 7.39
CA ALA A 20 10.56 1.97 6.24
C ALA A 20 11.22 2.92 5.24
N ALA A 21 11.83 4.00 5.73
CA ALA A 21 12.56 4.96 4.89
C ALA A 21 13.78 4.31 4.21
N LEU A 22 14.58 3.54 4.96
CA LEU A 22 15.75 2.84 4.42
C LEU A 22 15.39 1.84 3.31
N VAL A 23 14.33 1.05 3.51
CA VAL A 23 13.88 0.07 2.52
C VAL A 23 13.37 0.76 1.26
N ARG A 24 12.52 1.77 1.41
CA ARG A 24 12.01 2.56 0.27
C ARG A 24 13.14 3.14 -0.57
N ASP A 25 14.07 3.83 0.07
CA ASP A 25 15.15 4.52 -0.63
C ASP A 25 16.06 3.51 -1.34
N ALA A 26 16.30 2.35 -0.74
CA ALA A 26 17.06 1.25 -1.35
C ALA A 26 16.35 0.63 -2.58
N LEU A 27 15.01 0.54 -2.57
CA LEU A 27 14.22 0.06 -3.70
C LEU A 27 14.21 1.07 -4.85
N LEU A 28 14.02 2.36 -4.54
CA LEU A 28 14.06 3.45 -5.50
C LEU A 28 15.42 3.53 -6.21
N GLN A 29 16.52 3.45 -5.46
CA GLN A 29 17.88 3.47 -6.02
C GLN A 29 18.15 2.29 -6.97
N ARG A 30 17.50 1.14 -6.73
CA ARG A 30 17.62 -0.06 -7.57
C ARG A 30 16.57 -0.14 -8.68
N GLY A 31 15.64 0.80 -8.75
CA GLY A 31 14.53 0.77 -9.71
C GLY A 31 13.57 -0.40 -9.49
N LEU A 32 13.45 -0.89 -8.26
CA LEU A 32 12.58 -2.02 -7.88
C LEU A 32 11.28 -1.57 -7.19
N GLU A 33 11.10 -0.28 -6.98
CA GLU A 33 9.88 0.27 -6.38
C GLU A 33 8.69 0.11 -7.34
N THR A 34 7.50 -0.09 -6.76
CA THR A 34 6.25 -0.14 -7.52
C THR A 34 6.05 1.18 -8.26
N PRO A 35 5.71 1.17 -9.57
CA PRO A 35 5.59 2.39 -10.37
C PRO A 35 4.36 3.22 -9.96
N MET A 36 4.56 4.11 -8.98
CA MET A 36 3.51 4.92 -8.39
C MET A 36 3.58 6.38 -8.87
N ILE A 37 2.43 6.94 -9.23
CA ILE A 37 2.29 8.37 -9.57
C ILE A 37 1.61 9.10 -8.41
N PRO A 38 2.24 10.13 -7.82
CA PRO A 38 1.61 10.95 -6.78
C PRO A 38 0.37 11.67 -7.33
N ASN A 39 -0.77 11.50 -6.66
CA ASN A 39 -2.03 12.15 -7.04
C ASN A 39 -2.54 13.16 -6.00
N GLY A 40 -1.85 13.30 -4.87
CA GLY A 40 -2.19 14.25 -3.80
C GLY A 40 -3.48 13.95 -3.04
N LEU A 41 -4.09 12.78 -3.24
CA LEU A 41 -5.35 12.43 -2.58
C LEU A 41 -5.12 11.86 -1.18
N SER A 42 -5.90 12.34 -0.22
CA SER A 42 -6.02 11.72 1.09
C SER A 42 -6.67 10.34 1.01
N ARG A 43 -6.49 9.53 2.06
CA ARG A 43 -7.14 8.22 2.22
C ARG A 43 -8.66 8.31 2.02
N ASP A 44 -9.31 9.29 2.64
CA ASP A 44 -10.77 9.46 2.56
C ASP A 44 -11.24 9.96 1.19
N GLU A 45 -10.44 10.73 0.46
CA GLU A 45 -10.73 11.09 -0.93
C GLU A 45 -10.59 9.88 -1.86
N LYS A 46 -9.54 9.07 -1.70
CA LYS A 46 -9.37 7.82 -2.45
C LYS A 46 -10.56 6.90 -2.21
N PHE A 47 -10.94 6.69 -0.94
CA PHE A 47 -12.09 5.88 -0.55
C PHE A 47 -13.39 6.37 -1.23
N ARG A 48 -13.70 7.66 -1.13
CA ARG A 48 -14.92 8.22 -1.74
C ARG A 48 -14.93 8.09 -3.26
N ARG A 49 -13.81 8.36 -3.93
CA ARG A 49 -13.70 8.26 -5.40
C ARG A 49 -13.84 6.82 -5.88
N ILE A 50 -13.19 5.86 -5.21
CA ILE A 50 -13.27 4.45 -5.56
C ILE A 50 -14.69 3.92 -5.32
N SER A 51 -15.31 4.27 -4.18
CA SER A 51 -16.69 3.86 -3.88
C SER A 51 -17.69 4.41 -4.91
N ALA A 52 -17.54 5.67 -5.33
CA ALA A 52 -18.35 6.24 -6.41
C ALA A 52 -18.14 5.51 -7.74
N ALA A 53 -16.88 5.24 -8.12
CA ALA A 53 -16.58 4.49 -9.35
C ALA A 53 -17.18 3.08 -9.33
N PHE A 54 -17.10 2.37 -8.21
CA PHE A 54 -17.71 1.05 -8.08
C PHE A 54 -19.24 1.09 -8.04
N THR A 55 -19.84 2.18 -7.57
CA THR A 55 -21.29 2.41 -7.68
C THR A 55 -21.70 2.47 -9.15
N ASP A 56 -20.95 3.21 -9.97
CA ASP A 56 -21.22 3.32 -11.41
C ASP A 56 -20.97 1.99 -12.14
N ILE A 57 -19.90 1.26 -11.79
CA ILE A 57 -19.65 -0.10 -12.30
C ILE A 57 -20.81 -1.04 -11.95
N THR A 58 -21.28 -1.03 -10.70
CA THR A 58 -22.37 -1.89 -10.22
C THR A 58 -23.66 -1.62 -11.01
N ARG A 59 -24.00 -0.35 -11.24
CA ARG A 59 -25.14 0.05 -12.08
C ARG A 59 -24.95 -0.38 -13.53
N THR A 60 -23.74 -0.24 -14.07
CA THR A 60 -23.40 -0.64 -15.45
C THR A 60 -23.57 -2.15 -15.66
N LEU A 61 -23.29 -2.95 -14.62
CA LEU A 61 -23.52 -4.39 -14.61
C LEU A 61 -25.01 -4.77 -14.45
N GLY A 62 -25.91 -3.80 -14.27
CA GLY A 62 -27.34 -4.04 -14.07
C GLY A 62 -27.71 -4.54 -12.68
N LEU A 63 -26.83 -4.34 -11.68
CA LEU A 63 -27.08 -4.75 -10.30
C LEU A 63 -27.86 -3.67 -9.53
N ASP A 64 -28.86 -4.10 -8.75
CA ASP A 64 -29.73 -3.21 -7.99
C ASP A 64 -29.15 -2.90 -6.60
N LEU A 65 -28.69 -1.66 -6.41
CA LEU A 65 -28.15 -1.20 -5.13
C LEU A 65 -29.21 -0.94 -4.05
N ARG A 66 -30.51 -1.09 -4.37
CA ARG A 66 -31.59 -1.07 -3.36
C ARG A 66 -31.69 -2.39 -2.60
N ASP A 67 -31.11 -3.46 -3.16
CA ASP A 67 -30.98 -4.74 -2.49
C ASP A 67 -30.02 -4.59 -1.28
N ASP A 68 -30.43 -5.13 -0.14
CA ASP A 68 -29.70 -5.03 1.12
C ASP A 68 -28.35 -5.75 1.09
N SER A 69 -28.19 -6.78 0.24
CA SER A 69 -26.94 -7.50 0.08
C SER A 69 -25.91 -6.71 -0.74
N LEU A 70 -26.38 -5.80 -1.60
CA LEU A 70 -25.56 -5.08 -2.58
C LEU A 70 -25.30 -3.61 -2.22
N CYS A 71 -26.17 -2.97 -1.44
CA CYS A 71 -26.13 -1.53 -1.15
C CYS A 71 -24.77 -1.04 -0.59
N ASP A 72 -24.10 -1.87 0.21
CA ASP A 72 -22.80 -1.57 0.83
C ASP A 72 -21.60 -2.10 0.04
N THR A 73 -21.82 -2.80 -1.08
CA THR A 73 -20.75 -3.40 -1.88
C THR A 73 -19.72 -2.39 -2.39
N PRO A 74 -20.12 -1.22 -2.94
CA PRO A 74 -19.16 -0.22 -3.39
C PRO A 74 -18.24 0.28 -2.26
N GLN A 75 -18.77 0.43 -1.04
CA GLN A 75 -18.02 0.86 0.14
C GLN A 75 -17.07 -0.24 0.61
N ARG A 76 -17.52 -1.50 0.62
CA ARG A 76 -16.66 -2.65 0.96
C ARG A 76 -15.49 -2.78 0.01
N ILE A 77 -15.71 -2.64 -1.31
CA ILE A 77 -14.63 -2.71 -2.31
C ILE A 77 -13.65 -1.54 -2.12
N ALA A 78 -14.15 -0.33 -1.88
CA ALA A 78 -13.29 0.81 -1.62
C ALA A 78 -12.41 0.63 -0.38
N ARG A 79 -12.98 0.08 0.71
CA ARG A 79 -12.22 -0.28 1.92
C ARG A 79 -11.15 -1.32 1.61
N MET A 80 -11.54 -2.39 0.92
CA MET A 80 -10.64 -3.48 0.56
C MET A 80 -9.43 -2.96 -0.22
N TYR A 81 -9.65 -2.09 -1.22
CA TYR A 81 -8.55 -1.53 -2.03
C TYR A 81 -7.68 -0.54 -1.26
N VAL A 82 -8.27 0.34 -0.45
CA VAL A 82 -7.52 1.43 0.19
C VAL A 82 -6.81 0.97 1.47
N ASP A 83 -7.46 0.11 2.26
CA ASP A 83 -7.01 -0.22 3.61
C ASP A 83 -6.50 -1.67 3.75
N GLU A 84 -6.79 -2.56 2.80
CA GLU A 84 -6.54 -4.01 2.94
C GLU A 84 -5.54 -4.52 1.89
N ILE A 85 -5.97 -4.86 0.68
CA ILE A 85 -5.15 -5.59 -0.30
C ILE A 85 -3.98 -4.78 -0.86
N PHE A 86 -4.13 -3.46 -0.99
CA PHE A 86 -3.06 -2.56 -1.45
C PHE A 86 -2.49 -1.70 -0.31
N SER A 87 -2.70 -2.11 0.94
CA SER A 87 -2.14 -1.42 2.11
C SER A 87 -0.61 -1.32 2.06
N GLY A 88 0.06 -2.27 1.41
CA GLY A 88 1.52 -2.26 1.22
C GLY A 88 2.05 -1.12 0.35
N LEU A 89 1.19 -0.41 -0.40
CA LEU A 89 1.59 0.80 -1.15
C LEU A 89 1.82 2.01 -0.23
N ASP A 90 1.38 1.94 1.03
CA ASP A 90 1.60 2.96 2.04
C ASP A 90 2.67 2.50 3.03
N TYR A 91 3.86 3.11 2.96
CA TYR A 91 4.96 2.87 3.88
C TYR A 91 4.64 3.19 5.36
N SER A 92 3.53 3.89 5.67
CA SER A 92 3.05 4.01 7.05
C SER A 92 2.56 2.68 7.63
N LYS A 93 2.23 1.71 6.77
CA LYS A 93 1.83 0.35 7.13
C LYS A 93 3.01 -0.63 7.20
N PHE A 94 4.24 -0.15 6.98
CA PHE A 94 5.43 -0.99 7.05
C PHE A 94 5.57 -1.63 8.44
N PRO A 95 5.87 -2.94 8.53
CA PRO A 95 5.91 -3.64 9.80
C PRO A 95 7.03 -3.11 10.71
N LYS A 96 6.78 -3.10 12.02
CA LYS A 96 7.81 -2.77 13.01
C LYS A 96 8.85 -3.89 13.03
N ILE A 97 10.06 -3.56 12.58
CA ILE A 97 11.19 -4.49 12.60
C ILE A 97 11.71 -4.64 14.03
N SER A 98 12.02 -5.88 14.42
CA SER A 98 12.65 -6.21 15.69
C SER A 98 13.86 -7.09 15.42
N VAL A 99 15.00 -6.73 16.03
CA VAL A 99 16.27 -7.46 15.88
C VAL A 99 16.82 -7.79 17.26
N ILE A 100 17.51 -8.93 17.35
CA ILE A 100 18.27 -9.33 18.54
C ILE A 100 19.73 -9.47 18.17
N GLU A 101 20.62 -9.18 19.11
CA GLU A 101 22.07 -9.37 18.91
C GLU A 101 22.38 -10.87 18.73
N ASN A 102 23.19 -11.21 17.73
CA ASN A 102 23.62 -12.59 17.46
C ASN A 102 24.70 -13.06 18.45
N LYS A 103 24.34 -13.17 19.73
CA LYS A 103 25.24 -13.62 20.81
C LYS A 103 25.63 -15.10 20.69
N MET A 104 24.82 -15.89 20.00
CA MET A 104 25.04 -17.32 19.81
C MET A 104 26.05 -17.63 18.70
N GLY A 105 26.50 -16.61 17.95
CA GLY A 105 27.46 -16.80 16.86
C GLY A 105 26.92 -17.70 15.76
N VAL A 106 25.63 -17.58 15.43
CA VAL A 106 25.04 -18.37 14.34
C VAL A 106 25.64 -17.87 13.02
N GLU A 107 26.37 -18.74 12.33
CA GLU A 107 26.99 -18.48 11.02
C GLU A 107 26.28 -19.21 9.87
N GLU A 108 25.39 -20.15 10.19
CA GLU A 108 24.60 -20.92 9.22
C GLU A 108 23.30 -20.19 8.83
N MET A 109 22.74 -20.55 7.67
CA MET A 109 21.48 -19.95 7.20
C MET A 109 20.30 -20.31 8.11
N VAL A 110 19.42 -19.32 8.33
CA VAL A 110 18.12 -19.52 8.96
C VAL A 110 17.06 -19.53 7.87
N GLN A 111 16.25 -20.59 7.82
CA GLN A 111 15.16 -20.74 6.86
C GLN A 111 13.81 -20.65 7.57
N VAL A 112 12.90 -19.88 6.99
CA VAL A 112 11.47 -19.91 7.29
C VAL A 112 10.78 -20.39 6.02
N ASP A 113 10.06 -21.49 6.11
CA ASP A 113 9.28 -22.07 5.01
C ASP A 113 7.77 -21.89 5.25
N ALA A 114 6.98 -22.22 4.21
CA ALA A 114 5.53 -22.16 4.23
C ALA A 114 4.94 -20.79 4.66
N ILE A 115 5.54 -19.69 4.17
CA ILE A 115 4.99 -18.34 4.38
C ILE A 115 3.75 -18.17 3.50
N ASP A 116 2.60 -17.91 4.13
CA ASP A 116 1.37 -17.58 3.43
C ASP A 116 1.52 -16.25 2.68
N LEU A 117 1.31 -16.29 1.36
CA LEU A 117 1.41 -15.12 0.49
C LEU A 117 0.13 -14.97 -0.34
N VAL A 118 -0.49 -13.79 -0.22
CA VAL A 118 -1.64 -13.38 -1.04
C VAL A 118 -1.29 -12.04 -1.69
N SER A 119 -1.41 -11.97 -3.01
CA SER A 119 -1.08 -10.79 -3.82
C SER A 119 -2.08 -10.62 -4.96
N THR A 120 -2.11 -9.47 -5.61
CA THR A 120 -2.98 -9.13 -6.75
C THR A 120 -2.18 -8.37 -7.78
#